data_AF-A0A9Q0X0J1-F1
#
_entry.id   AF-A0A9Q0X0J1-F1
#
_cell.length_a   1.000
_cell.length_b   1.000
_cell.length_c   1.000
_cell.angle_alpha   90.00
_cell.angle_beta   90.00
_cell.angle_gamma   90.00
#
_symmetry.space_group_name_H-M   'P 1'
#
loop_
_entity.id
_entity.type
_entity.pdbx_description
1 polymer ?
#
loop_
_entity_poly.entity_id
_entity_poly.type
_entity_poly.pdbx_seq_one_letter_code
_entity_poly.pdbx_strand_id
1 'polypeptide(L)'
;MLPSMARRIYRFLLVCFCTSHALAADTLYQGGDSLNSSNTLVSKNGHFTLGFTSLGSAESNASYLGLWYSNDTSHPFWLANRNKSIAENSGVLPFEQVQRNMHMKSQR
;
A
#
# COMPACT_ATOMS: atom_id res chain seq x y z
N MET A 1 39.04 -18.18 5.83
CA MET A 1 38.01 -19.25 5.86
C MET A 1 36.94 -18.82 6.85
N LEU A 2 35.73 -18.42 6.40
CA LEU A 2 34.66 -18.13 7.37
C LEU A 2 34.28 -19.43 8.10
N PRO A 3 34.10 -19.41 9.43
CA PRO A 3 33.73 -20.59 10.19
C PRO A 3 32.41 -21.16 9.65
N SER A 4 32.33 -22.49 9.52
CA SER A 4 31.17 -23.22 8.97
C SER A 4 29.82 -22.75 9.57
N MET A 5 29.85 -22.36 10.86
CA MET A 5 28.70 -21.83 11.60
C MET A 5 28.19 -20.50 11.03
N ALA A 6 29.07 -19.58 10.64
CA ALA A 6 28.69 -18.28 10.07
C ALA A 6 28.00 -18.44 8.71
N ARG A 7 28.40 -19.43 7.91
CA ARG A 7 27.77 -19.74 6.62
C ARG A 7 26.35 -20.31 6.80
N ARG A 8 26.10 -21.07 7.86
CA ARG A 8 24.76 -21.58 8.20
C ARG A 8 23.83 -20.47 8.67
N ILE A 9 24.33 -19.57 9.53
CA ILE A 9 23.60 -18.39 10.00
C ILE A 9 23.24 -17.48 8.81
N TYR A 10 24.20 -17.17 7.94
CA TYR A 10 23.94 -16.35 6.75
C TYR A 10 22.86 -16.95 5.83
N ARG A 11 22.91 -18.26 5.58
CA ARG A 11 21.87 -18.96 4.80
C ARG A 11 20.51 -18.91 5.49
N PHE A 12 20.47 -19.05 6.81
CA PHE A 12 19.23 -18.97 7.57
C PHE A 12 18.62 -17.57 7.50
N LEU A 13 19.44 -16.53 7.69
CA LEU A 13 19.02 -15.12 7.55
C LEU A 13 18.55 -14.81 6.13
N LEU A 14 19.25 -15.32 5.10
CA LEU A 14 18.90 -15.14 3.70
C LEU A 14 17.56 -15.82 3.36
N VAL A 15 17.32 -17.02 3.89
CA VAL A 15 16.02 -17.71 3.76
C VAL A 15 14.91 -16.93 4.45
N CYS A 16 15.11 -16.45 5.68
CA CYS A 16 14.11 -15.64 6.39
C CYS A 16 13.75 -14.34 5.64
N PHE A 17 14.74 -13.69 5.02
CA PHE A 17 14.53 -12.45 4.25
C PHE A 17 13.81 -12.71 2.90
N CYS A 18 13.99 -13.89 2.29
CA CYS A 18 13.27 -14.26 1.07
C CYS A 18 11.79 -14.64 1.32
N THR A 19 11.44 -15.07 2.53
CA THR A 19 10.07 -15.52 2.86
C THR A 19 9.12 -14.40 3.29
N SER A 20 9.57 -13.15 3.41
CA SER A 20 8.70 -12.03 3.76
C SER A 20 7.89 -11.53 2.55
N HIS A 21 6.97 -12.35 2.05
CA HIS A 21 5.92 -11.87 1.17
C HIS A 21 4.72 -11.49 2.04
N ALA A 22 4.52 -10.19 2.25
CA ALA A 22 3.31 -9.71 2.92
C ALA A 22 2.11 -10.01 2.00
N LEU A 23 1.16 -10.81 2.49
CA LEU A 23 -0.11 -11.05 1.79
C LEU A 23 -0.90 -9.74 1.80
N ALA A 24 -1.09 -9.15 0.63
CA ALA A 24 -1.96 -7.99 0.47
C ALA A 24 -3.42 -8.45 0.59
N ALA A 25 -4.21 -7.74 1.39
CA ALA A 25 -5.63 -8.01 1.52
C ALA A 25 -6.37 -7.64 0.22
N ASP A 26 -7.48 -8.31 -0.08
CA ASP A 26 -8.36 -7.96 -1.21
C ASP A 26 -9.64 -7.25 -0.76
N THR A 27 -9.90 -7.25 0.54
CA THR A 27 -11.12 -6.75 1.18
C THR A 27 -10.76 -5.96 2.43
N LEU A 28 -11.38 -4.78 2.62
CA LEU A 28 -11.36 -4.07 3.91
C LEU A 28 -12.58 -4.52 4.72
N TYR A 29 -12.35 -5.11 5.89
CA TYR A 29 -13.45 -5.56 6.75
C TYR A 29 -13.98 -4.42 7.63
N GLN A 30 -15.25 -4.52 8.00
CA GLN A 30 -15.89 -3.55 8.88
C GLN A 30 -15.32 -3.67 10.30
N GLY A 31 -15.06 -2.55 10.97
CA GLY A 31 -14.77 -2.54 12.41
C GLY A 31 -13.34 -2.18 12.83
N GLY A 32 -12.56 -1.48 12.01
CA GLY A 32 -11.26 -0.92 12.42
C GLY A 32 -10.18 -0.95 11.35
N ASP A 33 -10.41 -1.66 10.24
CA ASP A 33 -9.45 -1.67 9.14
C ASP A 33 -9.38 -0.29 8.48
N SER A 34 -8.15 0.17 8.25
CA SER A 34 -7.88 1.40 7.53
C SER A 34 -6.79 1.15 6.50
N LEU A 35 -6.96 1.72 5.32
CA LEU A 35 -5.89 1.75 4.34
C LEU A 35 -5.05 3.00 4.60
N ASN A 36 -3.79 2.80 4.98
CA ASN A 36 -2.81 3.88 5.14
C ASN A 36 -1.82 3.86 3.96
N SER A 37 -0.90 4.83 3.94
CA SER A 37 0.07 4.98 2.84
C SER A 37 1.02 3.79 2.65
N SER A 38 1.18 2.92 3.65
CA SER A 38 2.06 1.74 3.62
C SER A 38 1.33 0.46 3.20
N ASN A 39 0.00 0.49 3.09
CA ASN A 39 -0.81 -0.69 2.77
C ASN A 39 -1.50 -0.53 1.42
N THR A 40 -1.74 -1.65 0.75
CA THR A 40 -2.48 -1.73 -0.52
C THR A 40 -3.48 -2.87 -0.45
N LEU A 41 -4.54 -2.75 -1.24
CA LEU A 41 -5.42 -3.87 -1.54
C LEU A 41 -5.10 -4.42 -2.92
N VAL A 42 -4.98 -5.73 -3.03
CA VAL A 42 -4.76 -6.40 -4.31
C VAL A 42 -5.98 -7.25 -4.60
N SER A 43 -6.57 -7.06 -5.78
CA SER A 43 -7.71 -7.88 -6.21
C SER A 43 -7.40 -9.38 -6.08
N LYS A 44 -8.41 -10.20 -5.82
CA LYS A 44 -8.27 -11.66 -5.67
C LYS A 44 -7.43 -12.36 -6.76
N ASN A 45 -7.49 -11.85 -8.00
CA ASN A 45 -6.77 -12.40 -9.15
C ASN A 45 -5.41 -11.72 -9.40
N GLY A 46 -5.01 -10.74 -8.57
CA GLY A 46 -3.72 -10.07 -8.67
C GLY A 46 -3.56 -9.10 -9.84
N HIS A 47 -4.64 -8.72 -10.52
CA HIS A 47 -4.57 -7.83 -11.69
C HIS A 47 -4.63 -6.35 -11.34
N PHE A 48 -5.32 -6.01 -10.25
CA PHE A 48 -5.56 -4.64 -9.85
C PHE A 48 -5.09 -4.40 -8.41
N THR A 49 -4.51 -3.23 -8.20
CA THR A 49 -4.08 -2.76 -6.88
C THR A 49 -4.72 -1.41 -6.58
N LEU A 50 -5.27 -1.27 -5.38
CA LEU A 50 -5.74 -0.01 -4.80
C LEU A 50 -4.79 0.44 -3.69
N GLY A 51 -4.39 1.70 -3.69
CA GLY A 51 -3.52 2.24 -2.65
C GLY A 51 -3.21 3.72 -2.83
N PHE A 52 -2.35 4.25 -1.96
CA PHE A 52 -1.86 5.62 -2.08
C PHE A 52 -0.67 5.70 -3.05
N THR A 53 -0.66 6.70 -3.92
CA THR A 53 0.37 6.93 -4.93
C THR A 53 0.62 8.43 -5.16
N SER A 54 1.78 8.78 -5.70
CA SER A 54 2.14 10.14 -6.13
C SER A 54 2.28 10.19 -7.66
N LEU A 55 1.83 11.30 -8.26
CA LEU A 55 1.86 11.50 -9.71
C LEU A 55 3.22 12.09 -10.13
N GLY A 56 4.22 11.22 -10.27
CA GLY A 56 5.54 11.59 -10.78
C GLY A 56 6.33 12.54 -9.86
N SER A 57 7.45 13.05 -10.38
CA SER A 57 8.41 13.86 -9.61
C SER A 57 7.98 15.32 -9.38
N ALA A 58 7.02 15.82 -10.15
CA ALA A 58 6.53 17.20 -10.03
C ALA A 58 5.60 17.40 -8.83
N GLU A 59 4.97 16.33 -8.34
CA GLU A 59 3.99 16.35 -7.26
C GLU A 59 4.45 15.53 -6.05
N SER A 60 5.72 15.65 -5.67
CA SER A 60 6.34 14.86 -4.60
C SER A 60 5.64 14.99 -3.24
N ASN A 61 4.91 16.08 -3.00
CA ASN A 61 4.22 16.35 -1.74
C ASN A 61 2.73 15.96 -1.77
N ALA A 62 2.23 15.42 -2.88
CA ALA A 62 0.83 15.10 -3.10
C ALA A 62 0.62 13.60 -3.24
N SER A 63 -0.28 13.07 -2.43
CA SER A 63 -0.70 11.68 -2.44
C SER A 63 -2.17 11.55 -2.83
N TYR A 64 -2.42 10.52 -3.62
CA TYR A 64 -3.71 10.20 -4.19
C TYR A 64 -4.07 8.75 -3.91
N LEU A 65 -5.34 8.47 -3.63
CA LEU A 65 -5.86 7.12 -3.68
C LEU A 65 -6.06 6.75 -5.14
N GLY A 66 -5.25 5.83 -5.62
CA GLY A 66 -5.25 5.36 -6.99
C GLY A 66 -5.64 3.89 -7.11
N LEU A 67 -6.06 3.52 -8.31
CA LEU A 67 -6.24 2.14 -8.74
C LEU A 67 -5.50 1.93 -10.06
N TRP A 68 -4.66 0.90 -10.10
CA TRP A 68 -3.73 0.62 -11.20
C TRP A 68 -3.64 -0.89 -11.46
N TYR A 69 -3.03 -1.26 -12.59
CA TYR A 69 -2.71 -2.64 -12.87
C TYR A 69 -1.51 -3.09 -12.03
N SER A 70 -1.56 -4.25 -11.38
CA SER A 70 -0.49 -4.67 -10.46
C SER A 70 0.88 -4.85 -11.14
N ASN A 71 0.91 -4.99 -12.47
CA ASN A 71 2.14 -5.03 -13.28
C ASN A 71 2.60 -3.65 -13.79
N ASP A 72 1.83 -2.59 -13.58
CA ASP A 72 2.15 -1.21 -13.94
C ASP A 72 1.70 -0.23 -12.86
N THR A 73 2.61 0.07 -11.94
CA THR A 73 2.39 1.02 -10.84
C THR A 73 2.52 2.48 -11.26
N SER A 74 3.06 2.76 -12.45
CA SER A 74 3.36 4.12 -12.90
C SER A 74 2.15 4.81 -13.51
N HIS A 75 1.15 4.04 -13.95
CA HIS A 75 -0.01 4.54 -14.68
C HIS A 75 -1.32 4.18 -13.96
N PRO A 76 -1.69 4.90 -12.88
CA PRO A 76 -3.00 4.76 -12.30
C PRO A 76 -4.08 5.21 -13.29
N PHE A 77 -4.99 4.29 -13.63
CA PHE A 77 -6.09 4.58 -14.55
C PHE A 77 -7.29 5.22 -13.82
N TRP A 78 -7.33 5.12 -12.49
CA TRP A 78 -8.31 5.81 -11.67
C TRP A 78 -7.66 6.43 -10.43
N LEU A 79 -8.14 7.61 -10.06
CA LEU A 79 -7.69 8.40 -8.91
C LEU A 79 -8.91 9.02 -8.24
N ALA A 80 -9.11 8.75 -6.96
CA ALA A 80 -10.30 9.17 -6.21
C ALA A 80 -10.31 10.67 -5.92
N ASN A 81 -9.16 11.21 -5.53
CA ASN A 81 -9.00 12.57 -5.00
C ASN A 81 -8.20 13.50 -5.93
N ARG A 82 -8.39 13.38 -7.25
CA ARG A 82 -7.68 14.17 -8.27
C ARG A 82 -7.76 15.69 -8.03
N ASN A 83 -8.88 16.18 -7.52
CA ASN A 83 -9.09 17.61 -7.30
C ASN A 83 -8.54 18.11 -5.96
N LYS A 84 -8.20 17.19 -5.04
CA LYS A 84 -7.74 17.51 -3.69
C LYS A 84 -6.76 16.47 -3.20
N SER A 85 -5.49 16.67 -3.55
CA SER A 85 -4.41 15.85 -3.04
C SER A 85 -4.28 15.95 -1.51
N ILE A 86 -3.71 14.91 -0.92
CA ILE A 86 -3.36 14.88 0.50
C ILE A 86 -1.85 14.95 0.63
N ALA A 87 -1.33 15.50 1.73
CA ALA A 87 0.11 15.51 1.95
C ALA A 87 0.68 14.09 1.96
N GLU A 88 1.85 13.91 1.37
CA GLU A 88 2.54 12.61 1.31
C GLU A 88 2.61 11.94 2.69
N ASN A 89 2.40 10.62 2.72
CA ASN A 89 2.45 9.79 3.93
C ASN A 89 1.45 10.16 5.05
N SER A 90 0.48 11.05 4.79
CA SER A 90 -0.55 11.45 5.75
C SER A 90 -1.95 10.91 5.42
N GLY A 91 -2.07 10.14 4.34
CA GLY A 91 -3.35 9.62 3.86
C GLY A 91 -3.80 8.40 4.64
N VAL A 92 -5.00 8.47 5.22
CA VAL A 92 -5.71 7.31 5.76
C VAL A 92 -7.14 7.31 5.23
N LEU A 93 -7.57 6.15 4.75
CA LEU A 93 -8.95 5.88 4.37
C LEU A 93 -9.60 5.02 5.45
N PRO A 94 -10.23 5.66 6.46
CA PRO A 94 -11.05 4.96 7.42
C PRO A 94 -12.38 4.52 6.78
N PHE A 95 -12.80 3.31 7.10
CA PHE A 95 -14.15 2.83 6.80
C PHE A 95 -15.01 2.92 8.07
N GLU A 96 -15.86 3.96 8.16
CA GLU A 96 -16.73 4.21 9.33
C GLU A 96 -18.21 3.86 9.01
N GLN A 97 -18.78 2.93 9.80
CA GLN A 97 -20.13 2.39 9.57
C GLN A 97 -21.27 3.40 9.83
N VAL A 98 -21.08 4.35 10.75
CA VAL A 98 -22.15 5.27 11.20
C VAL A 98 -22.63 6.19 10.06
N GLN A 99 -21.79 6.41 9.04
CA GLN A 99 -22.06 7.36 7.96
C GLN A 99 -22.28 6.71 6.57
N ARG A 100 -22.13 5.38 6.45
CA ARG A 100 -22.27 4.59 5.19
C ARG A 100 -21.40 5.04 4.00
N ASN A 101 -20.40 5.90 4.22
CA ASN A 101 -19.56 6.48 3.18
C ASN A 101 -18.07 6.33 3.51
N MET A 102 -17.24 6.16 2.48
CA MET A 102 -15.79 6.30 2.62
C MET A 102 -15.43 7.79 2.68
N HIS A 103 -14.67 8.20 3.70
CA HIS A 103 -14.17 9.57 3.83
C HIS A 103 -12.66 9.56 3.93
N MET A 104 -11.99 10.27 3.03
CA MET A 104 -10.54 10.39 3.04
C MET A 104 -10.11 11.42 4.08
N LYS A 105 -9.31 11.03 5.09
CA LYS A 105 -8.79 11.94 6.12
C LYS A 105 -7.28 12.09 5.97
N SER A 106 -6.78 13.32 6.19
CA SER A 106 -5.36 13.60 6.35
C SER A 106 -5.03 13.56 7.84
N GLN A 107 -4.00 12.83 8.24
CA GLN A 107 -3.58 12.63 9.63
C GLN A 107 -2.58 13.70 10.12
N ARG A 108 -2.82 14.99 9.83
CA ARG A 108 -2.02 16.07 10.45
C ARG A 108 -2.42 16.33 11.89
#